data_AF-A0A539EPD6-F1
#
_entry.id   AF-A0A539EPD6-F1
#
_cell.length_a   1.000
_cell.length_b   1.000
_cell.length_c   1.000
_cell.angle_alpha   90.00
_cell.angle_beta   90.00
_cell.angle_gamma   90.00
#
_symmetry.space_group_name_H-M   'P 1'
#
loop_
_entity.id
_entity.type
_entity.pdbx_description
1 polymer ?
#
loop_
_entity_poly.entity_id
_entity_poly.type
_entity_poly.pdbx_seq_one_letter_code
_entity_poly.pdbx_strand_id
1 'polypeptide(L)'
;MNEALAARGVLSVAALAAACDILYTDEKFNRIPNRRLLVYLGVAFAGYATLLAATLAAAFGGLGLSFSYPPWSFYPAAAAQPVLGAAAAVSLWRLGQWPAGDAKLFTVASFWLAVADPASPLLPWRLPLVFLMNVFIPAALFILVRTTVWVWRDKLRHRAGFWRQMGLSRMPEYLRDGNAELKASVLRAWTRWRAETAGDPAAVAVRAADMLAMTAAGAAVTVWLGPRL
;
A
#
# COMPACT_ATOMS: atom_id res chain seq x y z
N MET A 1 23.85 7.33 -24.95
CA MET A 1 22.52 7.41 -24.29
C MET A 1 21.87 6.04 -24.01
N ASN A 2 22.27 4.93 -24.64
CA ASN A 2 21.58 3.63 -24.50
C ASN A 2 22.07 2.71 -23.36
N GLU A 3 23.32 2.84 -22.89
CA GLU A 3 23.88 1.85 -21.96
C GLU A 3 23.48 2.07 -20.50
N ALA A 4 23.26 3.32 -20.08
CA ALA A 4 22.73 3.62 -18.75
C ALA A 4 21.28 3.12 -18.58
N LEU A 5 20.49 3.14 -19.66
CA LEU A 5 19.18 2.50 -19.71
C LEU A 5 19.29 0.97 -19.66
N ALA A 6 20.31 0.39 -20.30
CA ALA A 6 20.54 -1.06 -20.25
C ALA A 6 20.91 -1.54 -18.84
N ALA A 7 21.80 -0.85 -18.12
CA ALA A 7 22.15 -1.20 -16.73
C ALA A 7 20.95 -1.07 -15.78
N ARG A 8 20.16 0.00 -15.91
CA ARG A 8 18.89 0.17 -15.18
C ARG A 8 17.88 -0.93 -15.55
N GLY A 9 17.80 -1.28 -16.82
CA GLY A 9 16.97 -2.37 -17.33
C GLY A 9 17.34 -3.72 -16.71
N VAL A 10 18.62 -4.08 -16.69
CA VAL A 10 19.10 -5.34 -16.09
C VAL A 10 18.76 -5.41 -14.60
N LEU A 11 19.00 -4.34 -13.84
CA LEU A 11 18.69 -4.29 -12.42
C LEU A 11 17.17 -4.33 -12.15
N SER A 12 16.38 -3.68 -13.01
CA SER A 12 14.91 -3.69 -12.93
C SER A 12 14.34 -5.07 -13.27
N VAL A 13 14.90 -5.76 -14.26
CA VAL A 13 14.54 -7.14 -14.62
C VAL A 13 14.88 -8.10 -13.49
N ALA A 14 16.05 -7.95 -12.86
CA ALA A 14 16.42 -8.76 -11.70
C ALA A 14 15.48 -8.54 -10.51
N ALA A 15 15.10 -7.28 -10.24
CA ALA A 15 14.14 -6.95 -9.19
C ALA A 15 12.75 -7.54 -9.49
N LEU A 16 12.29 -7.44 -10.74
CA LEU A 16 11.01 -7.98 -11.18
C LEU A 16 10.99 -9.51 -11.14
N ALA A 17 12.07 -10.17 -11.56
CA ALA A 17 12.21 -11.61 -11.45
C ALA A 17 12.18 -12.08 -9.98
N ALA A 18 12.87 -11.36 -9.09
CA ALA A 18 12.82 -11.63 -7.65
C ALA A 18 11.39 -11.44 -7.09
N ALA A 19 10.68 -10.39 -7.50
CA ALA A 19 9.30 -10.15 -7.09
C ALA A 19 8.35 -11.26 -7.58
N CYS A 20 8.45 -11.68 -8.84
CA CYS A 20 7.66 -12.79 -9.38
C CYS A 20 7.96 -14.12 -8.67
N ASP A 21 9.23 -14.41 -8.38
CA ASP A 21 9.62 -15.62 -7.67
C ASP A 21 9.17 -15.62 -6.20
N ILE A 22 9.18 -14.45 -5.55
CA ILE A 22 8.59 -14.23 -4.22
C ILE A 22 7.10 -14.57 -4.25
N LEU A 23 6.34 -13.98 -5.18
CA LEU A 23 4.89 -14.20 -5.30
C LEU A 23 4.59 -15.68 -5.55
N TYR A 24 5.29 -16.32 -6.50
CA TYR A 24 5.12 -17.74 -6.79
C TYR A 24 5.43 -18.63 -5.59
N THR A 25 6.51 -18.33 -4.86
CA THR A 25 6.91 -19.11 -3.68
C THR A 25 5.92 -18.95 -2.55
N ASP A 26 5.45 -17.73 -2.31
CA ASP A 26 4.45 -17.44 -1.29
C ASP A 26 3.13 -18.14 -1.59
N GLU A 27 2.64 -18.07 -2.83
CA GLU A 27 1.42 -18.76 -3.27
C GLU A 27 1.55 -20.29 -3.13
N LYS A 28 2.71 -20.85 -3.49
CA LYS A 28 2.91 -22.30 -3.49
C LYS A 28 3.14 -22.89 -2.10
N PHE A 29 3.81 -22.17 -1.21
CA PHE A 29 4.29 -22.70 0.07
C PHE A 29 3.74 -21.97 1.30
N ASN A 30 2.97 -20.90 1.12
CA ASN A 30 2.51 -19.96 2.17
C ASN A 30 3.65 -19.43 3.05
N ARG A 31 4.89 -19.48 2.54
CA ARG A 31 6.09 -19.03 3.23
C ARG A 31 7.23 -18.86 2.24
N ILE A 32 8.06 -17.86 2.51
CA ILE A 32 9.29 -17.63 1.74
C ILE A 32 10.49 -18.14 2.56
N PRO A 33 11.23 -19.16 2.08
CA PRO A 33 12.38 -19.68 2.79
C PRO A 33 13.47 -18.61 2.97
N ASN A 34 14.09 -18.55 4.15
CA ASN A 34 15.18 -17.59 4.43
C ASN A 34 16.33 -17.71 3.39
N ARG A 35 16.58 -18.90 2.85
CA ARG A 35 17.58 -19.11 1.80
C ARG A 35 17.30 -18.26 0.55
N ARG A 36 16.03 -18.10 0.16
CA ARG A 36 15.65 -17.26 -0.98
C ARG A 36 15.83 -15.78 -0.67
N LEU A 37 15.47 -15.35 0.54
CA LEU A 37 15.71 -13.97 0.99
C LEU A 37 17.19 -13.60 0.93
N LEU A 38 18.08 -14.52 1.33
CA LEU A 38 19.53 -14.34 1.21
C LEU A 38 19.99 -14.22 -0.25
N VAL A 39 19.40 -15.00 -1.16
CA VAL A 39 19.68 -14.87 -2.60
C VAL A 39 19.27 -13.49 -3.10
N TYR A 40 18.05 -13.03 -2.81
CA TYR A 40 17.60 -11.70 -3.25
C TYR A 40 18.45 -10.57 -2.66
N LEU A 41 18.87 -10.71 -1.41
CA LEU A 41 19.79 -9.77 -0.77
C LEU A 41 21.16 -9.77 -1.48
N GLY A 42 21.68 -10.94 -1.84
CA GLY A 42 22.91 -11.09 -2.62
C GLY A 42 22.82 -10.41 -3.99
N VAL A 43 21.68 -10.52 -4.68
CA VAL A 43 21.47 -9.82 -5.95
C VAL A 43 21.41 -8.30 -5.76
N ALA A 44 20.78 -7.82 -4.68
CA ALA A 44 20.82 -6.38 -4.36
C ALA A 44 22.27 -5.89 -4.15
N PHE A 45 23.09 -6.62 -3.38
CA PHE A 45 24.50 -6.31 -3.19
C PHE A 45 25.30 -6.34 -4.49
N ALA A 46 25.04 -7.30 -5.39
CA ALA A 46 25.64 -7.33 -6.71
C ALA A 46 25.25 -6.10 -7.55
N GLY A 47 24.02 -5.60 -7.39
CA GLY A 47 23.57 -4.34 -7.97
C GLY A 47 24.36 -3.13 -7.45
N TYR A 48 24.54 -3.01 -6.13
CA TYR A 48 25.40 -1.98 -5.53
C TYR A 48 26.84 -2.06 -6.04
N ALA A 49 27.41 -3.26 -6.10
CA ALA A 49 28.78 -3.48 -6.58
C ALA A 49 28.93 -3.05 -8.04
N THR A 50 27.95 -3.39 -8.89
CA THR A 50 27.91 -2.96 -10.30
C THR A 50 27.84 -1.44 -10.42
N LEU A 51 26.99 -0.78 -9.62
CA LEU A 51 26.89 0.69 -9.61
C LEU A 51 28.19 1.34 -9.12
N LEU A 52 28.84 0.78 -8.09
CA LEU A 52 30.12 1.26 -7.59
C LEU A 52 31.24 1.10 -8.62
N ALA A 53 31.32 -0.07 -9.26
CA ALA A 53 32.30 -0.34 -10.31
C ALA A 53 32.15 0.63 -11.49
N ALA A 54 30.91 0.93 -11.89
CA ALA A 54 30.63 1.90 -12.94
C ALA A 54 31.10 3.32 -12.58
N THR A 55 30.86 3.78 -11.35
CA THR A 55 31.31 5.09 -10.88
C THR A 55 32.83 5.17 -10.75
N LEU A 56 33.49 4.10 -10.27
CA LEU A 56 34.94 4.02 -10.20
C LEU A 56 35.57 4.04 -11.60
N ALA A 57 35.03 3.25 -12.54
CA ALA A 57 35.51 3.25 -13.92
C ALA A 57 35.43 4.64 -14.56
N ALA A 58 34.34 5.38 -14.30
CA ALA A 58 34.22 6.76 -14.76
C ALA A 58 35.20 7.73 -14.09
N ALA A 59 35.45 7.58 -12.79
CA ALA A 59 36.37 8.45 -12.03
C ALA A 59 37.84 8.30 -12.46
N PHE A 60 38.26 7.10 -12.86
CA PHE A 60 39.64 6.80 -13.25
C PHE A 60 39.88 6.86 -14.78
N GLY A 61 39.00 7.52 -15.54
CA GLY A 61 39.18 7.74 -16.98
C GLY A 61 38.96 6.49 -17.84
N GLY A 62 38.25 5.49 -17.33
CA GLY A 62 38.06 4.19 -17.96
C GLY A 62 36.97 4.14 -19.04
N LEU A 63 37.37 3.63 -20.21
CA LEU A 63 36.59 2.96 -21.27
C LEU A 63 35.78 3.79 -22.27
N GLY A 64 35.68 5.11 -22.16
CA GLY A 64 34.91 5.90 -23.14
C GLY A 64 33.41 5.56 -23.18
N LEU A 65 32.92 4.83 -22.17
CA LEU A 65 31.51 4.47 -22.03
C LEU A 65 30.82 5.60 -21.25
N SER A 66 29.97 6.38 -21.93
CA SER A 66 29.22 7.47 -21.31
C SER A 66 28.03 6.92 -20.49
N PHE A 67 28.31 6.27 -19.36
CA PHE A 67 27.26 5.91 -18.42
C PHE A 67 26.86 7.14 -17.59
N SER A 68 25.57 7.39 -17.44
CA SER A 68 25.09 8.24 -16.34
C SER A 68 25.21 7.44 -15.04
N TYR A 69 26.32 7.63 -14.33
CA TYR A 69 26.57 7.03 -13.02
C TYR A 69 26.00 7.91 -11.89
N PRO A 70 25.60 7.32 -10.76
CA PRO A 70 25.14 8.10 -9.61
C PRO A 70 26.30 8.93 -9.02
N PRO A 71 26.03 10.14 -8.50
CA PRO A 71 27.05 10.97 -7.86
C PRO A 71 27.59 10.29 -6.58
N TRP A 72 28.78 10.65 -6.11
CA TRP A 72 29.34 10.09 -4.87
C TRP A 72 28.45 10.26 -3.63
N SER A 73 27.61 11.30 -3.61
CA SER A 73 26.60 11.52 -2.56
C SER A 73 25.49 10.47 -2.52
N PHE A 74 25.31 9.68 -3.59
CA PHE A 74 24.36 8.56 -3.63
C PHE A 74 24.72 7.47 -2.65
N TYR A 75 25.98 7.01 -2.60
CA TYR A 75 26.39 5.85 -1.80
C TYR A 75 26.07 5.96 -0.30
N PRO A 76 26.36 7.08 0.40
CA PRO A 76 25.96 7.21 1.79
C PRO A 76 24.44 7.23 1.97
N ALA A 77 23.68 7.87 1.07
CA ALA A 77 22.21 7.85 1.12
C ALA A 77 21.66 6.44 0.86
N ALA A 78 22.21 5.75 -0.14
CA ALA A 78 21.81 4.41 -0.52
C ALA A 78 22.19 3.36 0.53
N ALA A 79 23.26 3.58 1.32
CA ALA A 79 23.59 2.77 2.48
C ALA A 79 22.71 3.09 3.71
N ALA A 80 22.31 4.35 3.91
CA ALA A 80 21.40 4.73 4.99
C ALA A 80 19.98 4.17 4.78
N GLN A 81 19.51 4.11 3.54
CA GLN A 81 18.19 3.60 3.17
C GLN A 81 17.87 2.21 3.76
N PRO A 82 18.67 1.14 3.53
CA PRO A 82 18.36 -0.17 4.07
C PRO A 82 18.47 -0.23 5.58
N VAL A 83 19.33 0.58 6.21
CA VAL A 83 19.41 0.67 7.66
C VAL A 83 18.12 1.26 8.23
N LEU A 84 17.61 2.34 7.65
CA LEU A 84 16.33 2.95 8.03
C LEU A 84 15.16 2.02 7.73
N GLY A 85 15.16 1.36 6.58
CA GLY A 85 14.15 0.37 6.20
C GLY A 85 14.11 -0.81 7.16
N ALA A 86 15.27 -1.37 7.50
CA ALA A 86 15.39 -2.45 8.49
C ALA A 86 14.94 -1.99 9.87
N ALA A 87 15.34 -0.80 10.32
CA ALA A 87 14.92 -0.25 11.61
C ALA A 87 13.39 -0.07 11.67
N ALA A 88 12.77 0.43 10.60
CA ALA A 88 11.32 0.55 10.50
C ALA A 88 10.62 -0.83 10.52
N ALA A 89 11.10 -1.80 9.72
CA ALA A 89 10.56 -3.16 9.70
C ALA A 89 10.65 -3.83 11.08
N VAL A 90 11.81 -3.74 11.74
CA VAL A 90 12.01 -4.31 13.07
C VAL A 90 11.12 -3.62 14.09
N SER A 91 10.96 -2.30 14.01
CA SER A 91 10.08 -1.56 14.92
C SER A 91 8.61 -1.99 14.75
N LEU A 92 8.11 -2.07 13.52
CA LEU A 92 6.74 -2.52 13.23
C LEU A 92 6.50 -3.96 13.66
N TRP A 93 7.51 -4.83 13.50
CA TRP A 93 7.45 -6.21 14.02
C TRP A 93 7.42 -6.25 15.55
N ARG A 94 8.30 -5.50 16.23
CA ARG A 94 8.36 -5.44 17.69
C ARG A 94 7.10 -4.86 18.32
N LEU A 95 6.43 -3.95 17.63
CA LEU A 95 5.14 -3.38 18.02
C LEU A 95 3.95 -4.31 17.71
N GLY A 96 4.18 -5.49 17.11
CA GLY A 96 3.13 -6.44 16.74
C GLY A 96 2.24 -5.99 15.58
N GLN A 97 2.63 -4.93 14.85
CA GLN A 97 1.88 -4.44 13.70
C GLN A 97 2.11 -5.31 12.46
N TRP A 98 3.32 -5.84 12.30
CA TRP A 98 3.69 -6.71 11.18
C TRP A 98 4.11 -8.11 11.63
N PRO A 99 3.78 -9.16 10.84
CA PRO A 99 4.36 -10.47 11.01
C PRO A 99 5.85 -10.45 10.65
N ALA A 100 6.61 -11.40 11.20
CA ALA A 100 8.05 -11.50 10.96
C ALA A 100 8.41 -11.71 9.47
N GLY A 101 7.50 -12.27 8.67
CA GLY A 101 7.67 -12.44 7.22
C GLY A 101 7.77 -11.09 6.49
N ASP A 102 6.77 -10.23 6.69
CA ASP A 102 6.68 -8.91 6.06
C ASP A 102 7.84 -8.01 6.47
N ALA A 103 8.27 -8.08 7.73
CA ALA A 103 9.43 -7.33 8.20
C ALA A 103 10.72 -7.73 7.46
N LYS A 104 10.93 -9.03 7.22
CA LYS A 104 12.09 -9.52 6.46
C LYS A 104 12.00 -9.12 4.99
N LEU A 105 10.82 -9.25 4.38
CA LEU A 105 10.60 -8.86 2.98
C LEU A 105 10.82 -7.37 2.77
N PHE A 106 10.27 -6.55 3.64
CA PHE A 106 10.46 -5.11 3.58
C PHE A 106 11.93 -4.72 3.79
N THR A 107 12.62 -5.40 4.71
CA THR A 107 14.06 -5.23 4.88
C THR A 107 14.79 -5.51 3.57
N VAL A 108 14.56 -6.65 2.92
CA VAL A 108 15.19 -6.97 1.63
C VAL A 108 14.80 -5.95 0.56
N ALA A 109 13.52 -5.61 0.43
CA ALA A 109 13.03 -4.64 -0.54
C ALA A 109 13.70 -3.27 -0.38
N SER A 110 13.98 -2.84 0.86
CA SER A 110 14.65 -1.56 1.11
C SER A 110 16.06 -1.47 0.51
N PHE A 111 16.79 -2.60 0.40
CA PHE A 111 18.07 -2.66 -0.31
C PHE A 111 17.90 -2.48 -1.82
N TRP A 112 16.84 -3.07 -2.39
CA TRP A 112 16.55 -3.01 -3.82
C TRP A 112 16.10 -1.64 -4.28
N LEU A 113 15.36 -0.88 -3.45
CA LEU A 113 14.79 0.40 -3.84
C LEU A 113 15.85 1.42 -4.32
N ALA A 114 16.98 1.53 -3.63
CA ALA A 114 18.02 2.47 -4.04
C ALA A 114 18.83 1.98 -5.26
N VAL A 115 18.87 0.67 -5.51
CA VAL A 115 19.48 0.08 -6.71
C VAL A 115 18.58 0.24 -7.93
N ALA A 116 17.26 0.12 -7.75
CA ALA A 116 16.27 0.23 -8.82
C ALA A 116 16.14 1.67 -9.34
N ASP A 117 16.19 2.67 -8.45
CA ASP A 117 16.17 4.09 -8.84
C ASP A 117 17.29 4.89 -8.15
N PRO A 118 18.53 4.82 -8.68
CA PRO A 118 19.67 5.52 -8.10
C PRO A 118 19.59 7.04 -8.17
N ALA A 119 18.68 7.58 -9.01
CA ALA A 119 18.49 9.01 -9.21
C ALA A 119 17.34 9.58 -8.37
N SER A 120 16.70 8.75 -7.54
CA SER A 120 15.51 9.16 -6.80
C SER A 120 15.83 10.26 -5.79
N PRO A 121 15.14 11.43 -5.85
CA PRO A 121 15.28 12.48 -4.83
C PRO A 121 14.65 12.07 -3.48
N LEU A 122 14.03 10.89 -3.43
CA LEU A 122 13.34 10.36 -2.26
C LEU A 122 14.25 9.54 -1.32
N LEU A 123 15.48 9.26 -1.73
CA LEU A 123 16.50 8.66 -0.85
C LEU A 123 16.87 9.65 0.28
N PRO A 124 17.19 9.18 1.50
CA PRO A 124 17.15 7.79 1.97
C PRO A 124 15.86 7.39 2.73
N TRP A 125 14.92 8.33 2.95
CA TRP A 125 13.82 8.12 3.91
C TRP A 125 12.42 8.19 3.31
N ARG A 126 12.22 8.89 2.19
CA ARG A 126 10.89 8.99 1.54
C ARG A 126 10.60 7.78 0.68
N LEU A 127 11.62 7.19 0.04
CA LEU A 127 11.43 6.11 -0.91
C LEU A 127 10.81 4.84 -0.28
N PRO A 128 11.22 4.38 0.93
CA PRO A 128 10.54 3.27 1.61
C PRO A 128 9.09 3.60 1.99
N LEU A 129 8.81 4.84 2.41
CA LEU A 129 7.46 5.28 2.75
C LEU A 129 6.54 5.30 1.53
N VAL A 130 7.03 5.87 0.42
CA VAL A 130 6.29 5.87 -0.84
C VAL A 130 6.02 4.45 -1.31
N PHE A 131 7.01 3.55 -1.23
CA PHE A 131 6.81 2.13 -1.53
C PHE A 131 5.72 1.51 -0.65
N LEU A 132 5.75 1.74 0.66
CA LEU A 132 4.73 1.24 1.59
C LEU A 132 3.34 1.76 1.25
N MET A 133 3.20 3.05 1.02
CA MET A 133 1.92 3.66 0.64
C MET A 133 1.39 3.03 -0.65
N ASN A 134 2.24 2.80 -1.65
CA ASN A 134 1.85 2.19 -2.91
C ASN A 134 1.49 0.69 -2.80
N VAL A 135 1.90 0.00 -1.73
CA VAL A 135 1.50 -1.38 -1.47
C VAL A 135 0.23 -1.43 -0.60
N PHE A 136 0.22 -0.69 0.51
CA PHE A 136 -0.86 -0.77 1.50
C PHE A 136 -2.15 -0.06 1.07
N ILE A 137 -2.06 1.06 0.35
CA ILE A 137 -3.28 1.78 -0.08
C ILE A 137 -4.10 0.91 -1.05
N PRO A 138 -3.52 0.32 -2.13
CA PRO A 138 -4.28 -0.57 -3.00
C PRO A 138 -4.78 -1.83 -2.28
N ALA A 139 -3.98 -2.42 -1.40
CA ALA A 139 -4.39 -3.59 -0.63
C ALA A 139 -5.59 -3.29 0.30
N ALA A 140 -5.56 -2.16 0.99
CA ALA A 140 -6.66 -1.71 1.84
C ALA A 140 -7.94 -1.45 1.02
N LEU A 141 -7.80 -0.79 -0.15
CA LEU A 141 -8.92 -0.56 -1.05
C LEU A 141 -9.54 -1.87 -1.54
N PHE A 142 -8.71 -2.84 -1.93
CA PHE A 142 -9.18 -4.16 -2.36
C PHE A 142 -9.98 -4.87 -1.25
N ILE A 143 -9.48 -4.85 -0.01
CA ILE A 143 -10.18 -5.44 1.14
C ILE A 143 -11.51 -4.72 1.39
N LEU A 144 -11.55 -3.39 1.36
CA LEU A 144 -12.77 -2.62 1.55
C LEU A 144 -13.83 -2.96 0.49
N VAL A 145 -13.44 -3.02 -0.78
CA VAL A 145 -14.32 -3.40 -1.88
C VAL A 145 -14.81 -4.84 -1.71
N ARG A 146 -13.91 -5.79 -1.45
CA ARG A 146 -14.25 -7.20 -1.25
C ARG A 146 -15.24 -7.39 -0.09
N THR A 147 -14.99 -6.73 1.05
CA THR A 147 -15.86 -6.80 2.22
C THR A 147 -17.22 -6.16 1.92
N THR A 148 -17.25 -5.01 1.25
CA THR A 148 -18.50 -4.34 0.85
C THR A 148 -19.33 -5.24 -0.06
N VAL A 149 -18.70 -5.84 -1.07
CA VAL A 149 -19.35 -6.79 -1.98
C VAL A 149 -19.86 -8.01 -1.23
N TRP A 150 -19.08 -8.56 -0.29
CA TRP A 150 -19.49 -9.69 0.52
C TRP A 150 -20.71 -9.35 1.39
N VAL A 151 -20.69 -8.23 2.11
CA VAL A 151 -21.82 -7.76 2.94
C VAL A 151 -23.07 -7.55 2.09
N TRP A 152 -22.91 -6.92 0.91
CA TRP A 152 -24.02 -6.73 -0.02
C TRP A 152 -24.59 -8.05 -0.52
N ARG A 153 -23.72 -8.98 -0.95
CA ARG A 153 -24.13 -10.30 -1.42
C ARG A 153 -24.85 -11.08 -0.33
N ASP A 154 -24.35 -11.02 0.90
CA ASP A 154 -24.95 -11.72 2.03
C ASP A 154 -26.30 -11.10 2.43
N LYS A 155 -26.40 -9.76 2.50
CA LYS A 155 -27.67 -9.06 2.72
C LYS A 155 -28.68 -9.36 1.63
N LEU A 156 -28.27 -9.38 0.36
CA LEU A 156 -29.15 -9.69 -0.76
C LEU A 156 -29.63 -11.15 -0.71
N ARG A 157 -28.77 -12.10 -0.32
CA ARG A 157 -29.16 -13.51 -0.13
C ARG A 157 -30.16 -13.67 1.01
N HIS A 158 -29.90 -13.05 2.16
CA HIS A 158 -30.82 -13.07 3.29
C HIS A 158 -32.15 -12.41 2.97
N ARG A 159 -32.12 -11.25 2.29
CA ARG A 159 -33.33 -10.59 1.80
C ARG A 159 -34.07 -11.49 0.80
N ALA A 160 -33.40 -12.07 -0.19
CA ALA A 160 -34.06 -12.97 -1.15
C ALA A 160 -34.71 -14.19 -0.47
N GLY A 161 -34.05 -14.79 0.52
CA GLY A 161 -34.60 -15.90 1.31
C GLY A 161 -35.81 -15.46 2.15
N PHE A 162 -35.70 -14.33 2.83
CA PHE A 162 -36.79 -13.71 3.58
C PHE A 162 -37.98 -13.37 2.70
N TRP A 163 -37.76 -12.83 1.49
CA TRP A 163 -38.82 -12.48 0.55
C TRP A 163 -39.52 -13.72 -0.01
N ARG A 164 -38.77 -14.81 -0.25
CA ARG A 164 -39.36 -16.11 -0.61
C ARG A 164 -40.21 -16.70 0.50
N GLN A 165 -39.79 -16.57 1.76
CA GLN A 165 -40.54 -17.08 2.92
C GLN A 165 -41.75 -16.24 3.28
N MET A 166 -41.68 -14.90 3.11
CA MET A 166 -42.76 -13.99 3.46
C MET A 166 -43.91 -14.00 2.44
N GLY A 167 -43.62 -14.34 1.18
CA GLY A 167 -44.58 -14.32 0.08
C GLY A 167 -44.88 -12.90 -0.41
N LEU A 168 -45.23 -12.77 -1.70
CA LEU A 168 -45.49 -11.47 -2.34
C LEU A 168 -46.64 -10.68 -1.68
N SER A 169 -47.57 -11.36 -1.00
CA SER A 169 -48.75 -10.75 -0.38
C SER A 169 -48.44 -9.91 0.87
N ARG A 170 -47.40 -10.24 1.65
CA ARG A 170 -47.02 -9.52 2.88
C ARG A 170 -45.95 -8.46 2.69
N MET A 171 -45.36 -8.40 1.49
CA MET A 171 -44.31 -7.46 1.12
C MET A 171 -44.70 -5.96 1.30
N PRO A 172 -45.93 -5.52 0.97
CA PRO A 172 -46.33 -4.13 1.15
C PRO A 172 -46.41 -3.70 2.62
N GLU A 173 -46.85 -4.61 3.50
CA GLU A 173 -46.93 -4.37 4.95
C GLU A 173 -45.54 -4.24 5.55
N TYR A 174 -44.63 -5.17 5.22
CA TYR A 174 -43.24 -5.09 5.66
C TYR A 174 -42.51 -3.82 5.19
N LEU A 175 -42.74 -3.39 3.94
CA LEU A 175 -42.14 -2.14 3.44
C LEU A 175 -42.72 -0.90 4.14
N ARG A 176 -44.00 -0.90 4.51
CA ARG A 176 -44.61 0.17 5.30
C ARG A 176 -44.03 0.23 6.70
N ASP A 177 -43.92 -0.91 7.38
CA ASP A 177 -43.37 -1.01 8.72
C ASP A 177 -41.89 -0.62 8.74
N GLY A 178 -41.10 -1.12 7.78
CA GLY A 178 -39.70 -0.75 7.62
C GLY A 178 -39.51 0.74 7.34
N ASN A 179 -40.37 1.36 6.52
CA ASN A 179 -40.34 2.81 6.30
C ASN A 179 -40.73 3.61 7.56
N ALA A 180 -41.69 3.13 8.34
CA ALA A 180 -42.07 3.76 9.60
C ALA A 180 -40.92 3.72 10.61
N GLU A 181 -40.25 2.57 10.73
CA GLU A 181 -39.11 2.37 11.62
C GLU A 181 -37.88 3.17 11.17
N LEU A 182 -37.60 3.25 9.86
CA LEU A 182 -36.53 4.07 9.31
C LEU A 182 -36.78 5.56 9.57
N LYS A 183 -38.01 6.03 9.34
CA LYS A 183 -38.41 7.41 9.68
C LYS A 183 -38.25 7.70 11.17
N ALA A 184 -38.69 6.79 12.05
CA ALA A 184 -38.54 6.94 13.48
C ALA A 184 -37.06 6.97 13.90
N SER A 185 -36.21 6.18 13.25
CA SER A 185 -34.76 6.12 13.52
C SER A 185 -34.05 7.39 13.06
N VAL A 186 -34.38 7.91 11.88
CA VAL A 186 -33.87 9.20 11.37
C VAL A 186 -34.33 10.34 12.28
N LEU A 187 -35.59 10.35 12.70
CA LEU A 187 -36.11 11.37 13.63
C LEU A 187 -35.38 11.33 14.97
N ARG A 188 -35.12 10.13 15.54
CA ARG A 188 -34.35 9.97 16.78
C ARG A 188 -32.88 10.41 16.62
N ALA A 189 -32.26 10.09 15.50
CA ALA A 189 -30.91 10.55 15.19
C ALA A 189 -30.86 12.08 15.04
N TRP A 190 -31.86 12.66 14.38
CA TRP A 190 -31.99 14.10 14.19
C TRP A 190 -32.24 14.85 15.50
N THR A 191 -33.11 14.34 16.38
CA THR A 191 -33.36 14.95 17.69
C THR A 191 -32.14 14.84 18.59
N ARG A 192 -31.44 13.69 18.60
CA ARG A 192 -30.16 13.53 19.32
C ARG A 192 -29.12 14.50 18.78
N TRP A 193 -28.95 14.58 17.47
CA TRP A 193 -28.03 15.51 16.83
C TRP A 193 -28.34 16.96 17.21
N ARG A 194 -29.61 17.39 17.10
CA ARG A 194 -30.03 18.74 17.53
C ARG A 194 -29.73 19.03 19.01
N ALA A 195 -29.97 18.06 19.89
CA ALA A 195 -29.68 18.21 21.32
C ALA A 195 -28.18 18.33 21.60
N GLU A 196 -27.36 17.52 20.92
CA GLU A 196 -25.89 17.59 21.00
C GLU A 196 -25.35 18.92 20.45
N THR A 197 -25.87 19.40 19.30
CA THR A 197 -25.47 20.68 18.70
C THR A 197 -25.89 21.89 19.56
N ALA A 198 -26.97 21.79 20.32
CA ALA A 198 -27.42 22.86 21.21
C ALA A 198 -26.55 22.96 22.49
N GLY A 199 -25.97 21.85 22.94
CA GLY A 199 -25.10 21.82 24.12
C GLY A 199 -23.66 22.23 23.82
N ASP A 200 -23.12 21.81 22.67
CA ASP A 200 -21.76 22.16 22.23
C ASP A 200 -21.67 22.23 20.69
N PRO A 201 -22.01 23.38 20.09
CA PRO A 201 -22.02 23.53 18.63
C PRO A 201 -20.61 23.40 18.02
N ALA A 202 -19.55 23.70 18.79
CA ALA A 202 -18.18 23.62 18.31
C ALA A 202 -17.73 22.15 18.17
N ALA A 203 -18.01 21.30 19.18
CA ALA A 203 -17.66 19.88 19.12
C ALA A 203 -18.40 19.14 17.97
N VAL A 204 -19.66 19.50 17.70
CA VAL A 204 -20.41 18.91 16.59
C VAL A 204 -19.87 19.37 15.23
N ALA A 205 -19.50 20.65 15.10
CA ALA A 205 -18.88 21.16 13.88
C ALA A 205 -17.55 20.46 13.57
N VAL A 206 -16.71 20.21 14.59
CA VAL A 206 -15.44 19.48 14.45
C VAL A 206 -15.68 18.04 14.00
N ARG A 207 -16.64 17.32 14.61
CA ARG A 207 -16.96 15.93 14.21
C ARG A 207 -17.56 15.85 12.80
N ALA A 208 -18.41 16.81 12.44
CA ALA A 208 -18.96 16.91 11.08
C ALA A 208 -17.86 17.22 10.06
N ALA A 209 -16.93 18.11 10.40
CA ALA A 209 -15.75 18.39 9.59
C ALA A 209 -14.85 17.17 9.45
N ASP A 210 -14.63 16.39 10.51
CA ASP A 210 -13.88 15.13 10.47
C ASP A 210 -14.55 14.07 9.59
N MET A 211 -15.86 13.89 9.71
CA MET A 211 -16.59 12.96 8.84
C MET A 211 -16.55 13.41 7.38
N LEU A 212 -16.73 14.70 7.11
CA LEU A 212 -16.62 15.26 5.76
C LEU A 212 -15.20 15.15 5.22
N ALA A 213 -14.18 15.40 6.03
CA ALA A 213 -12.78 15.26 5.66
C ALA A 213 -12.43 13.79 5.37
N MET A 214 -12.90 12.84 6.18
CA MET A 214 -12.73 11.41 5.91
C MET A 214 -13.46 10.96 4.64
N THR A 215 -14.67 11.46 4.41
CA THR A 215 -15.45 11.12 3.21
C THR A 215 -14.83 11.74 1.95
N ALA A 216 -14.38 13.00 2.05
CA ALA A 216 -13.68 13.70 0.97
C ALA A 216 -12.29 13.10 0.69
N ALA A 217 -11.55 12.68 1.71
CA ALA A 217 -10.29 11.95 1.54
C ALA A 217 -10.52 10.61 0.84
N GLY A 218 -11.56 9.86 1.24
CA GLY A 218 -11.97 8.63 0.56
C GLY A 218 -12.37 8.87 -0.90
N ALA A 219 -13.16 9.91 -1.17
CA ALA A 219 -13.59 10.31 -2.51
C ALA A 219 -12.42 10.80 -3.39
N ALA A 220 -11.51 11.60 -2.83
CA ALA A 220 -10.32 12.09 -3.51
C ALA A 220 -9.39 10.95 -3.89
N VAL A 221 -9.19 9.96 -3.01
CA VAL A 221 -8.43 8.74 -3.32
C VAL A 221 -9.06 7.98 -4.49
N THR A 222 -10.40 7.86 -4.54
CA THR A 222 -11.08 7.21 -5.67
C THR A 222 -10.98 8.00 -6.98
N VAL A 223 -11.00 9.34 -6.93
CA VAL A 223 -10.86 10.19 -8.13
C VAL A 223 -9.42 10.25 -8.62
N TRP A 224 -8.43 10.17 -7.73
CA TRP A 224 -7.01 10.22 -8.10
C TRP A 224 -6.49 8.88 -8.66
N LEU A 225 -7.07 7.76 -8.22
CA LEU A 225 -6.79 6.42 -8.76
C LEU A 225 -7.60 6.09 -10.03
N GLY A 226 -8.64 6.87 -10.34
CA GLY A 226 -9.60 6.62 -11.41
C GLY A 226 -9.16 6.81 -12.87
N PRO A 227 -8.22 7.70 -13.25
CA PRO A 227 -7.92 7.93 -14.67
C PRO A 227 -6.61 7.28 -15.17
N ARG A 228 -6.03 6.32 -14.43
CA ARG A 228 -4.79 5.62 -14.86
C ARG A 228 -4.83 4.09 -14.74
N LEU A 229 -6.03 3.51 -14.74
CA LEU A 229 -6.27 2.10 -15.12
C LEU A 229 -7.08 2.10 -16.42
#